data_AF-A0A2G6LJK2-F1
#
_entry.id   AF-A0A2G6LJK2-F1
#
_cell.length_a   1.000
_cell.length_b   1.000
_cell.length_c   1.000
_cell.angle_alpha   90.00
_cell.angle_beta   90.00
_cell.angle_gamma   90.00
#
_symmetry.space_group_name_H-M   'P 1'
#
loop_
_entity.id
_entity.type
_entity.pdbx_description
1 polymer ?
#
loop_
_entity_poly.entity_id
_entity_poly.type
_entity_poly.pdbx_seq_one_letter_code
_entity_poly.pdbx_strand_id
1 'polypeptide(L)'
;MISTYLEQVKKEHHKARHWCYAWRLGFSGEQYRINDDGEPSGTAGLPIYGQIQSFELTNVLVIVVRYFGGTKLGVSGLINAYKTTTKACLQEAEIIQKTVDTSFQLIFEYADMDKVLKVIRQFDAQIISRDMALNCDFKIAIRQSQAETLKTAIEELRCVKLKHEH
;
A
#
# COMPACT_ATOMS: atom_id res chain seq x y z
N MET A 1 -3.41 10.27 -13.53
CA MET A 1 -2.23 9.41 -13.27
C MET A 1 -2.39 8.05 -13.94
N ILE A 2 -3.33 7.19 -13.51
CA ILE A 2 -3.57 5.87 -14.14
C ILE A 2 -3.90 6.01 -15.64
N SER A 3 -4.76 6.96 -16.00
CA SER A 3 -5.09 7.26 -17.40
C SER A 3 -3.85 7.61 -18.22
N THR A 4 -2.88 8.32 -17.66
CA THR A 4 -1.63 8.71 -18.33
C THR A 4 -0.80 7.48 -18.69
N TYR A 5 -0.58 6.55 -17.75
CA TYR A 5 0.16 5.32 -18.01
C TYR A 5 -0.56 4.43 -19.03
N LEU A 6 -1.89 4.32 -18.93
CA LEU A 6 -2.67 3.54 -19.88
C LEU A 6 -2.58 4.12 -21.31
N GLU A 7 -2.69 5.44 -21.46
CA GLU A 7 -2.54 6.09 -22.76
C GLU A 7 -1.13 5.95 -23.34
N GLN A 8 -0.09 5.95 -22.49
CA GLN A 8 1.28 5.68 -22.93
C GLN A 8 1.40 4.25 -23.50
N VAL A 9 0.96 3.24 -22.75
CA VAL A 9 1.01 1.84 -23.21
C VAL A 9 0.16 1.63 -24.46
N LYS A 10 -1.00 2.30 -24.57
CA LYS A 10 -1.83 2.28 -25.79
C LYS A 10 -1.10 2.85 -27.00
N LYS A 11 -0.35 3.94 -26.84
CA LYS A 11 0.45 4.53 -27.92
C LYS A 11 1.59 3.59 -28.34
N GLU A 12 2.33 3.05 -27.38
CA GLU A 12 3.44 2.11 -27.63
C GLU A 12 2.94 0.84 -28.33
N HIS A 13 1.78 0.32 -27.93
CA HIS A 13 1.21 -0.92 -28.42
C HIS A 13 -0.05 -0.75 -29.29
N HIS A 14 -0.12 0.31 -30.10
CA HIS A 14 -1.32 0.69 -30.88
C HIS A 14 -1.96 -0.41 -31.77
N LYS A 15 -1.24 -1.48 -32.10
CA LYS A 15 -1.76 -2.63 -32.87
C LYS A 15 -2.42 -3.72 -32.01
N ALA A 16 -2.37 -3.61 -30.69
CA ALA A 16 -3.02 -4.55 -29.80
C ALA A 16 -4.55 -4.45 -29.91
N ARG A 17 -5.26 -5.50 -29.47
CA ARG A 17 -6.73 -5.50 -29.44
C ARG A 17 -7.29 -5.15 -28.08
N HIS A 18 -6.56 -5.52 -27.02
CA HIS A 18 -6.99 -5.33 -25.64
C HIS A 18 -5.80 -4.89 -24.77
N TRP A 19 -6.07 -3.96 -23.86
CA TRP A 19 -5.21 -3.40 -22.82
C TRP A 19 -5.89 -3.59 -21.47
N CYS A 20 -6.12 -4.85 -21.10
CA CYS A 20 -6.78 -5.20 -19.85
C CYS A 20 -5.89 -4.81 -18.68
N TYR A 21 -6.49 -4.35 -17.59
CA TYR A 21 -5.71 -3.89 -16.44
C TYR A 21 -6.42 -4.13 -15.12
N ALA A 22 -5.62 -4.13 -14.06
CA ALA A 22 -6.10 -3.95 -12.71
C ALA A 22 -5.13 -3.07 -11.92
N TRP A 23 -5.65 -2.35 -10.94
CA TRP A 23 -4.84 -1.61 -9.99
C TRP A 23 -5.40 -1.72 -8.58
N ARG A 24 -4.51 -1.59 -7.61
CA ARG A 24 -4.82 -1.51 -6.17
C ARG A 24 -3.97 -0.40 -5.58
N LEU A 25 -4.63 0.61 -5.00
CA LEU A 25 -4.02 1.83 -4.50
C LEU A 25 -4.45 2.09 -3.05
N GLY A 26 -3.64 2.86 -2.33
CA GLY A 26 -3.85 3.20 -0.94
C GLY A 26 -3.00 2.35 -0.01
N PHE A 27 -2.86 2.77 1.25
CA PHE A 27 -1.95 2.11 2.19
C PHE A 27 -2.45 0.71 2.59
N SER A 28 -3.77 0.53 2.72
CA SER A 28 -4.41 -0.77 2.96
C SER A 28 -4.91 -1.41 1.66
N GLY A 29 -4.74 -0.72 0.53
CA GLY A 29 -5.20 -1.17 -0.78
C GLY A 29 -6.72 -1.14 -0.88
N GLU A 30 -7.33 -0.14 -0.26
CA GLU A 30 -8.75 0.12 -0.13
C GLU A 30 -9.41 0.59 -1.43
N GLN A 31 -8.62 1.10 -2.38
CA GLN A 31 -9.08 1.47 -3.71
C GLN A 31 -8.58 0.46 -4.73
N TYR A 32 -9.49 -0.06 -5.55
CA TYR A 32 -9.12 -0.94 -6.65
C TYR A 32 -10.01 -0.74 -7.86
N ARG A 33 -9.52 -1.19 -9.02
CA ARG A 33 -10.32 -1.30 -10.24
C ARG A 33 -9.79 -2.42 -11.11
N ILE A 34 -10.71 -3.02 -11.84
CA ILE A 34 -10.45 -4.02 -12.87
C ILE A 34 -11.09 -3.58 -14.19
N ASN A 35 -10.48 -3.95 -15.31
CA ASN A 35 -11.02 -3.66 -16.63
C ASN A 35 -10.60 -4.76 -17.62
N ASP A 36 -11.58 -5.37 -18.27
CA ASP A 36 -11.38 -6.42 -19.28
C ASP A 36 -11.15 -5.86 -20.70
N ASP A 37 -11.29 -4.54 -20.92
CA ASP A 37 -11.04 -3.86 -22.20
C ASP A 37 -11.62 -4.57 -23.44
N GLY A 38 -12.86 -5.03 -23.34
CA GLY A 38 -13.57 -5.71 -24.44
C GLY A 38 -13.33 -7.22 -24.54
N GLU A 39 -12.49 -7.81 -23.68
CA GLU A 39 -12.51 -9.25 -23.44
C GLU A 39 -13.84 -9.69 -22.80
N PRO A 40 -14.20 -10.99 -22.88
CA PRO A 40 -15.33 -11.51 -22.12
C PRO A 40 -15.22 -11.16 -20.63
N SER A 41 -16.34 -10.75 -20.04
CA SER A 41 -16.40 -10.25 -18.65
C SER A 41 -15.74 -11.21 -17.67
N GLY A 42 -14.85 -10.68 -16.83
CA GLY A 42 -14.14 -11.41 -15.78
C GLY A 42 -13.00 -12.30 -16.27
N THR A 43 -12.69 -12.31 -17.56
CA THR A 43 -11.64 -13.19 -18.11
C THR A 43 -10.24 -12.60 -18.12
N ALA A 44 -10.10 -11.29 -17.88
CA ALA A 44 -8.81 -10.62 -17.92
C ALA A 44 -8.52 -9.81 -16.64
N GLY A 45 -9.32 -8.78 -16.36
CA GLY A 45 -9.13 -7.87 -15.23
C GLY A 45 -9.15 -8.58 -13.88
N LEU A 46 -10.06 -9.54 -13.69
CA LEU A 46 -10.16 -10.31 -12.44
C LEU A 46 -8.94 -11.23 -12.21
N PRO A 47 -8.47 -12.01 -13.21
CA PRO A 47 -7.20 -12.74 -13.11
C PRO A 47 -5.98 -11.86 -12.78
N ILE A 48 -5.86 -10.68 -13.40
CA ILE A 48 -4.78 -9.72 -13.12
C ILE A 48 -4.87 -9.28 -11.65
N TYR A 49 -6.05 -8.85 -11.20
CA TYR A 49 -6.26 -8.41 -9.82
C TYR A 49 -6.01 -9.53 -8.80
N GLY A 50 -6.43 -10.76 -9.10
CA GLY A 50 -6.18 -11.90 -8.23
C GLY A 50 -4.69 -12.17 -8.01
N GLN A 51 -3.82 -11.87 -8.99
CA GLN A 51 -2.37 -11.94 -8.80
C GLN A 51 -1.83 -10.79 -7.95
N ILE A 52 -2.32 -9.56 -8.14
CA ILE A 52 -1.99 -8.43 -7.25
C ILE A 52 -2.30 -8.80 -5.78
N GLN A 53 -3.46 -9.41 -5.53
CA GLN A 53 -3.86 -9.85 -4.20
C GLN A 53 -2.99 -10.99 -3.67
N SER A 54 -2.66 -12.00 -4.48
CA SER A 54 -1.84 -13.13 -4.03
C SER A 54 -0.40 -12.74 -3.68
N PHE A 55 0.12 -11.65 -4.26
CA PHE A 55 1.42 -11.06 -3.90
C PHE A 55 1.29 -10.00 -2.80
N GLU A 56 0.10 -9.79 -2.26
CA GLU A 56 -0.20 -8.82 -1.19
C GLU A 56 0.20 -7.38 -1.55
N LEU A 57 0.22 -7.05 -2.85
CA LEU A 57 0.69 -5.76 -3.33
C LEU A 57 -0.36 -4.67 -3.18
N THR A 58 0.12 -3.45 -2.91
CA THR A 58 -0.64 -2.21 -3.00
C THR A 58 0.20 -1.13 -3.69
N ASN A 59 -0.44 -0.02 -4.07
CA ASN A 59 0.15 1.04 -4.88
C ASN A 59 0.73 0.52 -6.21
N VAL A 60 -0.02 -0.37 -6.87
CA VAL A 60 0.39 -1.05 -8.10
C VAL A 60 -0.67 -0.93 -9.19
N LEU A 61 -0.20 -0.78 -10.43
CA LEU A 61 -0.98 -0.88 -11.66
C LEU A 61 -0.35 -1.95 -12.54
N VAL A 62 -1.15 -2.92 -12.98
CA VAL A 62 -0.73 -3.92 -13.96
C VAL A 62 -1.59 -3.76 -15.21
N ILE A 63 -0.94 -3.62 -16.37
CA ILE A 63 -1.57 -3.58 -17.69
C ILE A 63 -1.05 -4.77 -18.48
N VAL A 64 -1.95 -5.61 -18.98
CA VAL A 64 -1.62 -6.73 -19.88
C VAL A 64 -2.11 -6.38 -21.28
N VAL A 65 -1.17 -6.30 -22.21
CA VAL A 65 -1.42 -6.00 -23.62
C VAL A 65 -1.59 -7.31 -24.38
N ARG A 66 -2.72 -7.46 -25.08
CA ARG A 66 -3.00 -8.65 -25.87
C ARG A 66 -3.10 -8.33 -27.36
N TYR A 67 -2.28 -9.04 -28.14
CA TYR A 67 -2.36 -9.10 -29.60
C TYR A 67 -3.20 -10.31 -30.03
N PHE A 68 -4.07 -10.13 -31.01
CA PHE A 68 -4.86 -11.24 -31.54
C PHE A 68 -3.98 -12.15 -32.41
N GLY A 69 -3.74 -13.38 -31.94
CA GLY A 69 -2.85 -14.36 -32.57
C GLY A 69 -3.51 -15.32 -33.57
N GLY A 70 -4.75 -15.05 -34.03
CA GLY A 70 -5.43 -15.88 -35.04
C GLY A 70 -6.24 -17.07 -34.50
N THR A 71 -6.04 -17.47 -33.23
CA THR A 71 -6.81 -18.56 -32.59
C THR A 71 -7.50 -18.07 -31.32
N LYS A 72 -8.76 -18.47 -31.11
CA LYS A 72 -9.52 -18.15 -29.89
C LYS A 72 -9.11 -19.11 -28.76
N LEU A 73 -8.77 -18.57 -27.60
CA LEU A 73 -8.34 -19.34 -26.42
C LEU A 73 -9.50 -19.90 -25.59
N GLY A 74 -10.73 -19.45 -25.82
CA GLY A 74 -11.87 -19.73 -24.94
C GLY A 74 -11.74 -19.05 -23.56
N VAL A 75 -12.81 -19.11 -22.77
CA VAL A 75 -12.89 -18.40 -21.47
C VAL A 75 -11.80 -18.88 -20.49
N SER A 76 -11.64 -20.19 -20.32
CA SER A 76 -10.64 -20.76 -19.42
C SER A 76 -9.21 -20.46 -19.86
N GLY A 77 -8.95 -20.47 -21.18
CA GLY A 77 -7.65 -20.13 -21.75
C GLY A 77 -7.28 -18.66 -21.53
N LEU A 78 -8.24 -17.73 -21.65
CA LEU A 78 -8.03 -16.31 -21.35
C LEU A 78 -7.68 -16.11 -19.88
N ILE A 79 -8.51 -16.67 -18.98
CA ILE A 79 -8.28 -16.58 -17.54
C ILE A 79 -6.88 -17.06 -17.18
N ASN A 80 -6.47 -18.22 -17.72
CA ASN A 80 -5.15 -18.75 -17.46
C ASN A 80 -4.04 -17.85 -18.03
N ALA A 81 -4.18 -17.37 -19.27
CA ALA A 81 -3.17 -16.52 -19.91
C ALA A 81 -2.94 -15.20 -19.15
N TYR A 82 -4.01 -14.49 -18.76
CA TYR A 82 -3.89 -13.25 -18.00
C TYR A 82 -3.31 -13.49 -16.60
N LYS A 83 -3.71 -14.59 -15.95
CA LYS A 83 -3.18 -14.99 -14.64
C LYS A 83 -1.68 -15.29 -14.70
N THR A 84 -1.25 -16.17 -15.61
CA THR A 84 0.15 -16.60 -15.67
C THR A 84 1.08 -15.49 -16.14
N THR A 85 0.65 -14.67 -17.10
CA THR A 85 1.42 -13.52 -17.58
C THR A 85 1.61 -12.50 -16.46
N THR A 86 0.54 -12.17 -15.73
CA THR A 86 0.64 -11.26 -14.59
C THR A 86 1.56 -11.80 -13.51
N LYS A 87 1.43 -13.10 -13.19
CA LYS A 87 2.29 -13.76 -12.20
C LYS A 87 3.76 -13.63 -12.57
N ALA A 88 4.12 -13.98 -13.81
CA ALA A 88 5.50 -13.91 -14.28
C ALA A 88 6.07 -12.48 -14.17
N CYS A 89 5.29 -11.49 -14.60
CA CYS A 89 5.68 -10.07 -14.49
C CYS A 89 5.93 -9.65 -13.04
N LEU A 90 5.05 -10.03 -12.11
CA LEU A 90 5.22 -9.69 -10.69
C LEU A 90 6.38 -10.43 -10.02
N GLN A 91 6.77 -11.61 -10.52
CA GLN A 91 7.95 -12.34 -10.01
C GLN A 91 9.27 -11.70 -10.45
N GLU A 92 9.27 -11.00 -11.57
CA GLU A 92 10.46 -10.32 -12.11
C GLU A 92 10.56 -8.85 -11.65
N ALA A 93 9.46 -8.28 -11.18
CA ALA A 93 9.41 -6.90 -10.70
C ALA A 93 10.14 -6.73 -9.35
N GLU A 94 10.86 -5.61 -9.19
CA GLU A 94 11.38 -5.21 -7.89
C GLU A 94 10.23 -4.74 -6.98
N ILE A 95 9.95 -5.51 -5.92
CA ILE A 95 8.92 -5.18 -4.94
C ILE A 95 9.57 -4.50 -3.74
N ILE A 96 9.22 -3.23 -3.54
CA ILE A 96 9.75 -2.41 -2.43
C ILE A 96 8.72 -2.36 -1.31
N GLN A 97 9.11 -2.85 -0.13
CA GLN A 97 8.31 -2.66 1.07
C GLN A 97 8.48 -1.24 1.59
N LYS A 98 7.36 -0.54 1.77
CA LYS A 98 7.30 0.77 2.44
C LYS A 98 6.49 0.64 3.72
N THR A 99 6.99 1.20 4.81
CA THR A 99 6.23 1.32 6.04
C THR A 99 5.42 2.61 6.01
N VAL A 100 4.25 2.56 6.63
CA VAL A 100 3.45 3.75 6.93
C VAL A 100 3.69 4.04 8.39
N ASP A 101 4.14 5.25 8.69
CA ASP A 101 4.36 5.71 10.04
C ASP A 101 3.22 6.66 10.45
N THR A 102 2.81 6.55 11.70
CA THR A 102 1.86 7.44 12.37
C THR A 102 2.61 8.27 13.38
N SER A 103 2.25 9.54 13.51
CA SER A 103 2.84 10.42 14.52
C SER A 103 1.92 10.72 15.70
N PHE A 104 2.53 10.77 16.88
CA PHE A 104 1.88 11.18 18.13
C PHE A 104 2.63 12.36 18.75
N GLN A 105 1.87 13.29 19.32
CA GLN A 105 2.41 14.33 20.20
C GLN A 105 2.16 13.93 21.65
N LEU A 106 3.23 13.92 22.44
CA LEU A 106 3.24 13.54 23.84
C LEU A 106 3.60 14.75 24.69
N ILE A 107 2.67 15.19 25.54
CA ILE A 107 2.89 16.29 26.46
C ILE A 107 2.88 15.75 27.89
N PHE A 108 3.97 15.93 28.63
CA PHE A 108 4.16 15.38 29.97
C PHE A 108 5.12 16.23 30.81
N GLU A 109 5.14 15.98 32.12
CA GLU A 109 6.02 16.67 33.06
C GLU A 109 7.42 16.06 33.12
N TYR A 110 8.43 16.85 33.48
CA TYR A 110 9.82 16.39 33.60
C TYR A 110 9.99 15.17 34.50
N ALA A 111 9.18 15.08 35.57
CA ALA A 111 9.21 13.96 36.52
C ALA A 111 8.87 12.60 35.88
N ASP A 112 8.20 12.59 34.72
CA ASP A 112 7.78 11.37 34.03
C ASP A 112 8.66 11.01 32.83
N MET A 113 9.73 11.78 32.57
CA MET A 113 10.62 11.61 31.41
C MET A 113 11.15 10.20 31.25
N ASP A 114 11.66 9.60 32.32
CA ASP A 114 12.24 8.24 32.25
C ASP A 114 11.20 7.18 31.89
N LYS A 115 9.96 7.33 32.38
CA LYS A 115 8.85 6.44 32.05
C LYS A 115 8.48 6.55 30.58
N VAL A 116 8.34 7.78 30.08
CA VAL A 116 7.98 8.04 28.67
C VAL A 116 9.08 7.56 27.73
N LEU A 117 10.34 7.89 28.01
CA LEU A 117 11.49 7.43 27.20
C LEU A 117 11.66 5.92 27.23
N LYS A 118 11.27 5.24 28.32
CA LYS A 118 11.27 3.78 28.38
C LYS A 118 10.24 3.19 27.41
N VAL A 119 9.02 3.72 27.38
CA VAL A 119 7.97 3.27 26.45
C VAL A 119 8.39 3.55 25.00
N ILE A 120 8.88 4.76 24.69
CA ILE A 120 9.37 5.11 23.34
C ILE A 120 10.41 4.09 22.85
N ARG A 121 11.38 3.73 23.70
CA ARG A 121 12.43 2.75 23.37
C ARG A 121 11.89 1.33 23.23
N GLN A 122 10.95 0.93 24.07
CA GLN A 122 10.34 -0.41 24.02
C GLN A 122 9.65 -0.67 22.66
N PHE A 123 9.04 0.36 22.08
CA PHE A 123 8.34 0.27 20.81
C PHE A 123 9.19 0.69 19.60
N ASP A 124 10.47 1.00 19.82
CA ASP A 124 11.38 1.53 18.80
C ASP A 124 10.78 2.76 18.06
N ALA A 125 10.05 3.60 18.79
CA ALA A 125 9.43 4.79 18.24
C ALA A 125 10.49 5.88 18.02
N GLN A 126 10.49 6.48 16.84
CA GLN A 126 11.42 7.54 16.48
C GLN A 126 10.97 8.86 17.09
N ILE A 127 11.88 9.59 17.75
CA ILE A 127 11.58 10.96 18.19
C ILE A 127 11.89 11.95 17.06
N ILE A 128 10.86 12.62 16.56
CA ILE A 128 10.91 13.58 15.46
C ILE A 128 11.32 14.97 15.96
N SER A 129 10.75 15.42 17.07
CA SER A 129 11.10 16.70 17.70
C SER A 129 10.87 16.66 19.21
N ARG A 130 11.54 17.56 19.92
CA ARG A 130 11.44 17.74 21.37
C ARG A 130 11.44 19.23 21.69
N ASP A 131 10.42 19.68 22.40
CA ASP A 131 10.39 20.98 23.06
C ASP A 131 10.31 20.74 24.57
N MET A 132 11.09 21.50 25.32
CA MET A 132 11.26 21.38 26.76
C MET A 132 11.33 22.77 27.40
N ALA A 133 10.45 23.69 26.98
CA ALA A 133 10.41 25.04 27.57
C ALA A 133 9.73 25.05 28.95
N LEU A 134 8.45 24.64 29.01
CA LEU A 134 7.64 24.65 30.24
C LEU A 134 7.34 23.23 30.72
N ASN A 135 6.99 22.36 29.78
CA ASN A 135 6.76 20.94 29.93
C ASN A 135 7.50 20.20 28.79
N CYS A 136 7.57 18.88 28.87
CA CYS A 136 8.14 18.07 27.81
C CYS A 136 7.07 17.82 26.73
N ASP A 137 7.34 18.29 25.52
CA ASP A 137 6.49 18.12 24.34
C ASP A 137 7.29 17.39 23.25
N PHE A 138 7.00 16.11 23.10
CA PHE A 138 7.72 15.22 22.19
C PHE A 138 6.81 14.84 21.03
N LYS A 139 7.30 15.02 19.81
CA LYS A 139 6.70 14.40 18.63
C LYS A 139 7.42 13.11 18.33
N ILE A 140 6.68 12.02 18.25
CA ILE A 140 7.21 10.70 17.91
C ILE A 140 6.52 10.13 16.68
N ALA A 141 7.22 9.29 15.93
CA ALA A 141 6.69 8.50 14.83
C ALA A 141 6.90 7.02 15.10
N ILE A 142 5.90 6.22 14.76
CA ILE A 142 5.95 4.76 14.88
C ILE A 142 5.25 4.13 13.69
N ARG A 143 5.63 2.92 13.32
CA ARG A 143 4.91 2.13 12.31
C ARG A 143 3.42 2.04 12.67
N GLN A 144 2.54 2.29 11.70
CA GLN A 144 1.07 2.23 11.82
C GLN A 144 0.60 0.92 12.47
N SER A 145 1.27 -0.20 12.17
CA SER A 145 0.95 -1.52 12.73
C SER A 145 1.14 -1.62 14.26
N GLN A 146 1.93 -0.73 14.86
CA GLN A 146 2.18 -0.68 16.30
C GLN A 146 1.53 0.53 16.98
N ALA A 147 0.88 1.42 16.20
CA ALA A 147 0.37 2.70 16.67
C ALA A 147 -0.65 2.53 17.81
N GLU A 148 -1.62 1.61 17.68
CA GLU A 148 -2.62 1.37 18.74
C GLU A 148 -2.00 0.77 20.00
N THR A 149 -1.07 -0.17 19.89
CA THR A 149 -0.43 -0.77 21.06
C THR A 149 0.45 0.23 21.80
N LEU A 150 1.19 1.08 21.09
CA LEU A 150 1.94 2.19 21.69
C LEU A 150 0.99 3.17 22.39
N LYS A 151 -0.10 3.55 21.72
CA LYS A 151 -1.09 4.48 22.27
C LYS A 151 -1.65 3.96 23.59
N THR A 152 -2.06 2.69 23.65
CA THR A 152 -2.53 2.06 24.90
C THR A 152 -1.45 2.11 25.99
N ALA A 153 -0.20 1.74 25.67
CA ALA A 153 0.89 1.77 26.64
C ALA A 153 1.19 3.18 27.17
N ILE A 154 1.04 4.21 26.35
CA ILE A 154 1.20 5.62 26.77
C ILE A 154 0.01 6.07 27.63
N GLU A 155 -1.22 5.73 27.25
CA GLU A 155 -2.42 6.06 28.02
C GLU A 155 -2.41 5.41 29.42
N GLU A 156 -1.86 4.20 29.55
CA GLU A 156 -1.66 3.49 30.83
C GLU A 156 -0.73 4.23 31.80
N LEU A 157 0.19 5.06 31.31
CA LEU A 157 1.05 5.88 32.17
C LEU A 157 0.26 6.93 32.97
N ARG A 158 -0.91 7.35 32.47
CA ARG A 158 -1.82 8.37 33.04
C ARG A 158 -1.22 9.76 33.30
N CYS A 159 0.08 9.94 33.05
CA CYS A 159 0.81 11.20 33.19
C CYS A 159 1.13 11.88 31.84
N VAL A 160 0.67 11.30 30.73
CA VAL A 160 0.92 11.81 29.38
C VAL A 160 -0.38 12.25 28.75
N LYS A 161 -0.40 13.47 28.22
CA LYS A 161 -1.45 13.92 27.30
C LYS A 161 -1.03 13.61 25.87
N LEU A 162 -1.72 12.64 25.27
CA LEU A 162 -1.49 12.19 23.91
C LEU A 162 -2.42 12.94 22.93
N LYS A 163 -1.85 13.43 21.83
CA LYS A 163 -2.61 13.92 20.67
C LYS A 163 -2.18 13.15 19.43
N HIS A 164 -3.16 12.72 18.64
CA HIS A 164 -2.93 12.10 17.35
C HIS A 164 -2.82 13.19 16.29
N GLU A 165 -1.75 13.20 15.50
CA GLU A 165 -1.64 14.06 14.32
C GLU A 165 -1.92 13.22 13.07
N HIS A 166 -2.72 13.77 12.15
CA HIS A 166 -3.08 13.13 10.88
C HIS A 166 -1.98 13.27 9.83
#